data_AF-Q5V181-F1
#
_entry.id   AF-Q5V181-F1
#
_cell.length_a   1.000
_cell.length_b   1.000
_cell.length_c   1.000
_cell.angle_alpha   90.00
_cell.angle_beta   90.00
_cell.angle_gamma   90.00
#
_symmetry.space_group_name_H-M   'P 1'
#
loop_
_entity.id
_entity.type
_entity.pdbx_description
1 polymer ?
#
loop_
_entity_poly.entity_id
_entity_poly.type
_entity_poly.pdbx_seq_one_letter_code
_entity_poly.pdbx_strand_id
1 'polypeptide(L)' 'MTREKNIRVSESELSTLKAARDSEDETLPLGYVAAEGAKQLLAEDSEIGF' A
#
# COMPACT_ATOMS: atom_id res chain seq x y z
N MET A 1 -19.93 9.00 3.29
CA MET A 1 -19.13 8.55 4.46
C MET A 1 -18.08 7.59 3.98
N THR A 2 -16.80 7.91 4.12
CA THR A 2 -15.69 7.00 3.85
C THR A 2 -15.59 6.01 5.01
N ARG A 3 -15.47 4.71 4.74
CA ARG A 3 -15.26 3.68 5.78
C ARG A 3 -13.77 3.58 6.05
N GLU A 4 -13.31 4.09 7.18
CA GLU A 4 -11.94 3.90 7.64
C GLU A 4 -11.77 2.49 8.22
N LYS A 5 -10.59 1.90 8.00
CA LYS A 5 -10.21 0.61 8.57
C LYS A 5 -8.81 0.75 9.17
N ASN A 6 -8.66 0.22 10.39
CA ASN A 6 -7.36 0.07 11.02
C ASN A 6 -6.78 -1.29 10.65
N ILE A 7 -5.51 -1.32 10.26
CA ILE A 7 -4.75 -2.54 10.00
C ILE A 7 -3.57 -2.61 10.97
N ARG A 8 -3.17 -3.84 11.32
CA ARG A 8 -1.97 -4.09 12.11
C ARG A 8 -0.90 -4.61 11.18
N VAL A 9 0.28 -4.02 11.28
CA VAL A 9 1.49 -4.39 10.54
C VAL A 9 2.67 -4.39 11.51
N SER A 10 3.73 -5.08 11.14
CA SER A 10 5.02 -5.00 11.84
C SER A 10 5.65 -3.62 11.64
N GLU A 11 6.60 -3.27 12.52
CA GLU A 11 7.37 -2.02 12.38
C GLU A 11 8.19 -1.99 11.08
N SER A 12 8.73 -3.14 10.66
CA SER A 12 9.47 -3.26 9.40
C SER A 12 8.59 -2.95 8.19
N GLU A 13 7.36 -3.50 8.13
CA GLU A 13 6.42 -3.23 7.03
C GLU A 13 5.99 -1.76 7.01
N LEU A 14 5.75 -1.17 8.19
CA LEU A 14 5.45 0.26 8.29
C LEU A 14 6.62 1.13 7.80
N SER A 15 7.86 0.73 8.11
CA SER A 15 9.06 1.42 7.63
C SER A 15 9.17 1.38 6.11
N THR A 16 8.94 0.21 5.50
CA THR A 16 8.91 0.05 4.04
C THR A 16 7.83 0.94 3.40
N LEU A 17 6.63 0.97 3.98
CA LEU A 17 5.53 1.81 3.50
C LEU A 17 5.85 3.31 3.55
N LYS A 18 6.51 3.76 4.63
CA LYS A 18 6.96 5.15 4.75
C LYS A 18 8.03 5.49 3.72
N ALA A 19 9.03 4.64 3.55
CA ALA A 19 10.09 4.85 2.56
C ALA A 19 9.54 4.91 1.13
N ALA A 20 8.59 4.03 0.80
CA ALA A 20 7.91 4.05 -0.50
C ALA A 20 7.16 5.38 -0.71
N ARG A 21 6.35 5.80 0.26
CA ARG A 21 5.65 7.10 0.22
C ARG A 21 6.63 8.25 0.01
N ASP A 22 7.68 8.32 0.83
CA ASP A 22 8.63 9.43 0.82
C ASP A 22 9.42 9.52 -0.50
N SER A 23 9.57 8.38 -1.20
CA SER A 23 10.18 8.34 -2.53
C SER A 23 9.26 8.83 -3.67
N GLU A 24 7.94 8.78 -3.46
CA GLU A 24 6.94 9.19 -4.45
C GLU A 24 6.48 10.63 -4.17
N ASP A 25 5.87 10.85 -2.99
CA ASP A 25 5.44 12.14 -2.46
C ASP A 25 5.12 11.98 -0.97
N GLU A 26 5.91 12.63 -0.10
CA GLU A 26 5.78 12.55 1.36
C GLU A 26 4.42 13.07 1.90
N THR A 27 3.67 13.81 1.09
CA THR A 27 2.36 14.36 1.44
C THR A 27 1.23 13.33 1.30
N LEU A 28 1.47 12.22 0.60
CA LEU A 28 0.46 11.18 0.39
C LEU A 28 0.12 10.45 1.71
N PRO A 29 -1.16 10.10 1.94
CA PRO A 29 -1.52 9.24 3.06
C PRO A 29 -0.87 7.85 2.92
N LEU A 30 -0.33 7.28 3.99
CA LEU A 30 0.23 5.91 3.96
C LEU A 30 -0.78 4.86 3.49
N GLY A 31 -2.06 5.06 3.78
CA GLY A 31 -3.14 4.18 3.30
C GLY A 31 -3.32 4.20 1.78
N TYR A 32 -2.98 5.31 1.10
CA TYR A 32 -2.99 5.40 -0.36
C TYR A 32 -1.89 4.51 -0.95
N VAL A 33 -0.65 4.66 -0.48
CA VAL A 33 0.51 3.88 -0.94
C VAL A 33 0.28 2.38 -0.70
N ALA A 34 -0.25 2.01 0.46
CA ALA A 34 -0.63 0.63 0.76
C ALA A 34 -1.70 0.08 -0.21
N ALA A 35 -2.70 0.89 -0.55
CA ALA A 35 -3.76 0.48 -1.46
C ALA A 35 -3.26 0.33 -2.91
N GLU A 36 -2.40 1.24 -3.39
CA GLU A 36 -1.82 1.15 -4.73
C GLU A 36 -0.89 -0.06 -4.87
N GLY A 37 -0.02 -0.30 -3.89
CA GLY A 37 0.82 -1.51 -3.87
C GLY A 37 0.01 -2.79 -3.87
N ALA A 38 -1.08 -2.85 -3.09
CA ALA A 38 -1.99 -4.00 -3.10
C ALA A 38 -2.69 -4.21 -4.45
N LYS A 39 -3.08 -3.14 -5.15
CA LYS A 39 -3.68 -3.24 -6.50
C LYS A 39 -2.70 -3.81 -7.51
N GLN A 40 -1.43 -3.41 -7.48
CA GLN A 40 -0.40 -3.91 -8.38
C GLN A 40 -0.21 -5.41 -8.22
N LEU A 41 -0.06 -5.89 -6.97
CA LEU A 41 0.05 -7.32 -6.68
C LEU A 41 -1.16 -8.11 -7.19
N LEU A 42 -2.38 -7.60 -6.99
CA LEU A 42 -3.60 -8.25 -7.50
C LEU A 42 -3.68 -8.24 -9.04
N ALA A 43 -3.17 -7.20 -9.68
CA ALA A 43 -3.12 -7.12 -11.14
C ALA A 43 -2.11 -8.12 -11.72
N GLU A 44 -0.92 -8.21 -11.13
CA GLU A 44 0.11 -9.19 -11.50
C GLU A 44 -0.40 -10.63 -11.34
N ASP A 45 -1.07 -10.94 -10.23
CA ASP A 45 -1.70 -12.26 -10.01
C ASP A 45 -2.81 -12.56 -11.04
N SER A 46 -3.50 -11.53 -11.53
CA SER A 46 -4.56 -11.69 -12.54
C SER A 46 -4.01 -11.97 -13.94
N GLU A 47 -2.80 -11.50 -14.26
CA GLU A 47 -2.13 -11.77 -15.54
C GLU A 47 -1.52 -13.18 -15.62
N ILE A 48 -1.33 -13.85 -14.48
CA ILE A 48 -0.79 -15.23 -14.40
C ILE A 48 -1.92 -16.28 -14.50
N GLY A 49 -3.18 -15.85 -14.71
CA GLY A 49 -4.33 -16.73 -14.90
C GLY A 49 -4.30 -17.50 -16.24
N PHE A 50 -4.29 -18.84 -16.13
CA PHE A 50 -4.40 -19.84 -17.22
C PHE A 50 -5.59 -19.63 -18.17
#